data_AF-A0A0R1TPS9-F1
#
_entry.id   AF-A0A0R1TPS9-F1
#
_cell.length_a   1.000
_cell.length_b   1.000
_cell.length_c   1.000
_cell.angle_alpha   90.00
_cell.angle_beta   90.00
_cell.angle_gamma   90.00
#
_symmetry.space_group_name_H-M   'P 1'
#
loop_
_entity.id
_entity.type
_entity.pdbx_description
1 polymer ?
#
loop_
_entity_poly.entity_id
_entity_poly.type
_entity_poly.pdbx_seq_one_letter_code
_entity_poly.pdbx_strand_id
1 'polypeptide(L)' 'MKFASHVHYSFNLGREIHYNVYGHTGKPVLVFPTSDGMANEFADNNMIAACRFY' A
#
# COMPACT_ATOMS: atom_id res chain seq x y z
N MET A 1 -4.94 10.73 10.33
CA MET A 1 -4.24 9.68 9.56
C MET A 1 -3.65 10.33 8.32
N LYS A 2 -2.34 10.21 8.07
CA LYS A 2 -1.70 10.78 6.87
C LYS A 2 -1.82 9.77 5.73
N PHE A 3 -1.98 10.28 4.51
CA PHE A 3 -2.07 9.49 3.29
C PHE A 3 -1.17 10.12 2.22
N ALA A 4 -0.49 9.29 1.45
CA ALA A 4 0.24 9.71 0.25
C ALA A 4 0.16 8.60 -0.81
N SER A 5 -0.01 9.00 -2.07
CA SER A 5 0.01 8.09 -3.21
C SER A 5 1.23 8.37 -4.07
N HIS A 6 1.86 7.30 -4.55
CA HIS A 6 3.13 7.36 -5.27
C HIS A 6 3.11 6.46 -6.50
N VAL A 7 3.93 6.86 -7.48
CA VAL A 7 4.30 6.05 -8.64
C VAL A 7 5.82 5.87 -8.62
N HIS A 8 6.30 4.67 -8.91
CA HIS A 8 7.71 4.34 -8.95
C HIS A 8 7.99 3.40 -10.13
N TYR A 9 9.06 3.63 -10.89
CA TYR A 9 9.46 2.69 -11.96
C TYR A 9 10.25 1.52 -11.40
N SER A 10 9.70 0.30 -11.47
CA SER A 10 10.40 -0.91 -11.03
C SER A 10 11.24 -1.48 -12.17
N PHE A 11 12.57 -1.42 -12.03
CA PHE A 11 13.48 -2.05 -12.99
C PHE A 11 13.32 -3.58 -13.04
N ASN A 12 13.01 -4.21 -11.91
CA ASN A 12 12.78 -5.65 -11.85
C ASN A 12 11.50 -6.10 -12.57
N LEU A 13 10.48 -5.25 -12.62
CA LEU A 13 9.21 -5.53 -13.31
C LEU A 13 9.13 -4.87 -14.71
N GLY A 14 10.09 -4.02 -15.06
CA GLY A 14 10.12 -3.27 -16.31
C GLY A 14 8.95 -2.30 -16.50
N ARG A 15 8.29 -1.87 -15.42
CA ARG A 15 7.09 -1.02 -15.47
C ARG A 15 6.96 -0.10 -14.25
N GLU A 16 6.10 0.91 -14.38
CA GLU A 16 5.65 1.70 -13.25
C GLU A 16 4.79 0.86 -12.30
N ILE A 17 4.98 1.07 -11.00
CA ILE A 17 4.18 0.50 -9.92
C ILE A 17 3.57 1.65 -9.10
N HIS A 18 2.33 1.44 -8.66
CA HIS A 18 1.62 2.35 -7.77
C HIS A 18 1.68 1.79 -6.35
N TYR A 19 1.85 2.67 -5.36
CA TYR A 19 1.70 2.29 -3.96
C TYR A 19 1.20 3.47 -3.12
N ASN A 20 0.51 3.13 -2.03
CA ASN A 20 -0.08 4.07 -1.10
C ASN A 20 0.55 3.91 0.27
N VAL A 21 0.82 5.03 0.94
CA VAL A 21 1.35 5.08 2.30
C VAL A 21 0.29 5.65 3.23
N TYR A 22 0.01 4.92 4.30
CA TYR A 22 -0.99 5.28 5.30
C TYR A 22 -0.34 5.35 6.69
N GLY A 23 -0.76 6.34 7.49
CA GLY A 23 -0.29 6.51 8.87
C GLY A 23 0.85 7.51 9.00
N HIS A 24 1.35 7.68 10.23
CA HIS A 24 2.37 8.69 10.54
C HIS A 24 3.37 8.25 11.62
N THR A 25 3.20 7.06 12.20
CA THR A 25 4.03 6.48 13.26
C THR A 25 3.72 4.99 13.40
N GLY A 26 4.48 4.27 14.22
CA GLY A 26 4.32 2.83 14.47
C GLY A 26 5.28 1.98 13.65
N LYS A 27 5.15 0.66 13.78
CA LYS A 27 5.96 -0.29 13.04
C LYS A 27 5.58 -0.27 11.55
N PRO A 28 6.56 -0.25 10.62
CA PRO A 28 6.25 -0.27 9.19
C PRO A 28 5.67 -1.64 8.79
N VAL A 29 4.60 -1.62 8.01
CA VAL A 29 3.90 -2.80 7.46
C VAL A 29 3.75 -2.62 5.95
N LEU A 30 4.08 -3.66 5.19
CA LEU A 30 3.89 -3.71 3.73
C LEU A 30 2.83 -4.77 3.41
N VAL A 31 1.87 -4.39 2.57
CA VAL A 31 0.80 -5.28 2.10
C VAL A 31 0.74 -5.24 0.59
N PHE A 32 0.60 -6.41 -0.02
CA PHE A 32 0.26 -6.54 -1.44
C PHE A 32 -1.25 -6.72 -1.56
N PRO A 33 -1.93 -6.04 -2.49
CA PRO A 33 -3.35 -6.25 -2.74
C PRO A 33 -3.61 -7.69 -3.22
N THR A 34 -4.87 -8.10 -3.15
CA THR A 34 -5.35 -9.39 -3.64
C THR A 34 -5.22 -9.50 -5.17
N SER A 35 -5.38 -10.71 -5.73
CA SER A 35 -5.04 -11.09 -7.12
C SER A 35 -5.30 -10.02 -8.19
N ASP A 36 -4.22 -9.44 -8.73
CA ASP A 36 -4.22 -8.37 -9.76
C ASP A 36 -4.85 -7.04 -9.32
N GLY A 37 -4.89 -6.82 -8.01
CA GLY A 37 -5.49 -5.66 -7.40
C GLY A 37 -4.69 -4.36 -7.54
N MET A 38 -5.39 -3.25 -7.42
CA MET A 38 -4.79 -1.92 -7.42
C MET A 38 -4.29 -1.53 -6.02
N ALA A 39 -3.36 -0.57 -5.94
CA ALA A 39 -2.75 -0.12 -4.69
C ALA A 39 -3.74 0.44 -3.63
N ASN A 40 -4.93 0.87 -4.06
CA ASN A 40 -6.01 1.36 -3.21
C ASN A 40 -6.92 0.25 -2.66
N GLU A 41 -6.93 -0.94 -3.28
CA GLU A 41 -7.92 -1.97 -2.99
C GLU A 41 -7.93 -2.39 -1.51
N PHE A 42 -6.76 -2.49 -0.89
CA PHE A 42 -6.67 -2.84 0.53
C PHE A 42 -7.33 -1.78 1.44
N ALA A 43 -7.21 -0.51 1.08
CA ALA A 43 -7.85 0.59 1.81
C ALA A 43 -9.35 0.68 1.52
N ASP A 44 -9.75 0.47 0.27
CA ASP A 44 -11.16 0.48 -0.15
C ASP A 44 -11.96 -0.64 0.52
N ASN A 45 -11.29 -1.76 0.83
CA ASN A 45 -11.84 -2.85 1.63
C ASN A 45 -11.77 -2.62 3.15
N ASN A 46 -11.45 -1.39 3.61
CA ASN A 46 -11.36 -1.00 5.02
C ASN A 46 -10.31 -1.79 5.86
N MET A 47 -9.30 -2.36 5.23
CA MET A 47 -8.37 -3.28 5.90
C MET A 47 -7.19 -2.60 6.60
N ILE A 48 -7.01 -1.27 6.47
CA ILE A 48 -5.85 -0.56 7.04
C ILE A 48 -5.74 -0.73 8.56
N ALA A 49 -6.86 -0.75 9.26
CA ALA A 49 -6.87 -0.91 10.72
C ALA A 49 -6.33 -2.29 11.16
N ALA A 50 -6.43 -3.31 10.31
CA ALA A 50 -5.90 -4.65 10.60
C ALA A 50 -4.36 -4.66 10.71
N CYS A 51 -3.67 -3.72 10.06
CA CYS A 51 -2.22 -3.60 10.13
C CYS A 51 -1.69 -3.19 11.51
N ARG A 52 -2.55 -2.69 12.42
CA ARG A 52 -2.14 -2.27 13.77
C ARG A 52 -1.55 -3.40 14.63
N PHE A 53 -1.85 -4.65 14.29
CA PHE A 53 -1.47 -5.82 15.08
C PHE A 53 -0.14 -6.49 14.65
N TYR A 54 0.52 -5.97 13.61
CA TYR A 54 1.75 -6.55 13.05
C TYR A 54 2.98 -5.68 13.30
#